data_AF-A0A436CNR7-F1
#
_entry.id   AF-A0A436CNR7-F1
#
_cell.length_a   1.000
_cell.length_b   1.000
_cell.length_c   1.000
_cell.angle_alpha   90.00
_cell.angle_beta   90.00
_cell.angle_gamma   90.00
#
_symmetry.space_group_name_H-M   'P 1'
#
loop_
_entity.id
_entity.type
_entity.pdbx_description
1 polymer ?
#
loop_
_entity_poly.entity_id
_entity_poly.type
_entity_poly.pdbx_seq_one_letter_code
_entity_poly.pdbx_strand_id
1 'polypeptide(L)'
;MAASFRPDIQGLRALAVGGVVAYHFGLTALPGGFAGVDIFFVISGWLISTHLMQEIGETGRLDLWRFYARRARRLLPAALFVI
;
A
#
# COMPACT_ATOMS: atom_id res chain seq x y z
N MET A 1 18.64 -5.00 5.83
CA MET A 1 18.43 -6.25 5.05
C MET A 1 17.30 -6.03 4.05
N ALA A 2 17.25 -6.74 2.92
CA ALA A 2 16.19 -6.54 1.91
C ALA A 2 14.82 -6.70 2.56
N ALA A 3 13.91 -5.74 2.37
CA ALA A 3 12.52 -5.88 2.76
C ALA A 3 11.99 -7.17 2.12
N SER A 4 11.81 -8.21 2.92
CA SER A 4 11.31 -9.49 2.42
C SER A 4 9.95 -9.24 1.79
N PHE A 5 9.80 -9.59 0.52
CA PHE A 5 8.52 -9.45 -0.16
C PHE A 5 7.51 -10.33 0.57
N ARG A 6 6.45 -9.70 1.08
CA ARG A 6 5.37 -10.35 1.84
C ARG A 6 4.18 -10.62 0.92
N PRO A 7 4.15 -11.75 0.18
CA PRO A 7 3.10 -12.02 -0.80
C PRO A 7 1.72 -12.12 -0.13
N ASP A 8 1.66 -12.57 1.12
CA ASP A 8 0.48 -12.58 1.97
C ASP A 8 -0.14 -11.18 2.11
N ILE A 9 0.67 -10.19 2.47
CA ILE A 9 0.23 -8.80 2.67
C ILE A 9 -0.18 -8.15 1.33
N GLN A 10 0.56 -8.45 0.26
CA GLN A 10 0.21 -7.93 -1.07
C GLN A 10 -1.08 -8.57 -1.60
N GLY A 11 -1.29 -9.87 -1.37
CA GLY A 11 -2.52 -10.59 -1.71
C GLY A 11 -3.74 -10.00 -1.00
N LEU A 12 -3.63 -9.71 0.31
CA LEU A 12 -4.71 -9.05 1.05
C LEU A 12 -5.05 -7.67 0.50
N ARG A 13 -4.05 -6.87 0.13
CA ARG A 13 -4.27 -5.56 -0.51
C ARG A 13 -4.92 -5.70 -1.88
N ALA A 14 -4.52 -6.70 -2.66
CA ALA A 14 -5.11 -6.98 -3.97
C ALA A 14 -6.59 -7.41 -3.84
N LEU A 15 -6.92 -8.27 -2.87
CA LEU A 15 -8.31 -8.66 -2.58
C LEU A 15 -9.13 -7.44 -2.12
N ALA A 16 -8.58 -6.59 -1.26
CA ALA A 16 -9.25 -5.37 -0.79
C ALA A 16 -9.59 -4.42 -1.95
N VAL A 17 -8.61 -4.11 -2.82
CA VAL A 17 -8.84 -3.28 -4.01
C VAL A 17 -9.77 -3.98 -5.01
N GLY A 18 -9.63 -5.28 -5.20
CA GLY A 18 -10.52 -6.07 -6.07
C GLY A 18 -11.98 -6.00 -5.62
N GLY A 19 -12.23 -6.04 -4.31
CA GLY A 19 -13.56 -5.83 -3.74
C GLY A 19 -14.12 -4.43 -4.01
N VAL A 20 -13.29 -3.39 -3.90
CA VAL A 20 -13.68 -2.01 -4.23
C VAL A 20 -14.03 -1.88 -5.71
N VAL A 21 -13.21 -2.44 -6.59
CA VAL A 21 -13.44 -2.43 -8.04
C VAL A 21 -14.73 -3.18 -8.36
N ALA A 22 -14.92 -4.40 -7.85
CA ALA A 22 -16.13 -5.19 -8.04
C ALA A 22 -17.39 -4.46 -7.59
N TYR A 23 -17.34 -3.77 -6.45
CA TYR A 23 -18.44 -2.94 -5.96
C TYR A 23 -18.85 -1.86 -6.98
N HIS A 24 -17.87 -1.18 -7.59
CA HIS A 24 -18.12 -0.17 -8.63
C HIS A 24 -18.63 -0.77 -9.95
N PHE A 25 -18.41 -2.07 -10.19
CA PHE A 25 -18.98 -2.81 -11.34
C PHE A 25 -20.39 -3.36 -11.08
N GLY A 26 -21.04 -3.01 -9.96
CA GLY A 26 -22.43 -3.39 -9.68
C GLY A 26 -22.59 -4.58 -8.75
N LEU A 27 -21.50 -5.15 -8.19
CA LEU A 27 -21.58 -6.15 -7.11
C LEU A 27 -21.80 -5.45 -5.76
N THR A 28 -22.91 -4.71 -5.65
CA THR A 28 -23.26 -3.89 -4.47
C THR A 28 -23.61 -4.71 -3.23
N ALA A 29 -23.92 -6.00 -3.40
CA ALA A 29 -24.15 -6.94 -2.29
C ALA A 29 -22.86 -7.24 -1.49
N LEU A 30 -21.68 -6.90 -2.04
CA LEU A 30 -20.43 -6.99 -1.30
C LEU A 30 -20.21 -5.69 -0.50
N PRO A 31 -19.85 -5.76 0.80
CA PRO A 31 -19.43 -4.59 1.58
C PRO A 31 -18.08 -4.01 1.11
N GLY A 32 -17.59 -4.44 -0.05
CA GLY A 32 -16.24 -4.21 -0.57
C GLY A 32 -15.92 -2.75 -0.86
N GLY A 33 -16.92 -1.90 -1.06
CA GLY A 33 -16.72 -0.45 -1.28
C GLY A 33 -15.98 0.22 -0.11
N PHE A 34 -16.60 0.29 1.08
CA PHE A 34 -15.98 0.92 2.25
C PHE A 34 -14.95 0.03 2.94
N ALA A 35 -15.30 -1.24 3.21
CA ALA A 35 -14.43 -2.13 3.97
C ALA A 35 -13.11 -2.43 3.22
N GLY A 36 -13.17 -2.56 1.88
CA GLY A 36 -11.97 -2.77 1.07
C GLY A 36 -11.02 -1.56 1.10
N VAL A 37 -11.58 -0.35 1.08
CA VAL A 37 -10.80 0.89 1.24
C VAL A 37 -10.11 0.92 2.61
N ASP A 38 -10.85 0.65 3.68
CA ASP A 38 -10.32 0.66 5.05
C ASP A 38 -9.19 -0.37 5.24
N ILE A 39 -9.41 -1.61 4.80
CA ILE A 39 -8.41 -2.69 4.86
C ILE A 39 -7.15 -2.29 4.10
N PHE A 40 -7.29 -1.75 2.89
CA PHE A 40 -6.14 -1.35 2.08
C PHE A 40 -5.31 -0.25 2.75
N PHE A 41 -5.97 0.77 3.31
CA PHE A 41 -5.28 1.89 3.96
C PHE A 41 -4.65 1.49 5.28
N VAL A 42 -5.32 0.66 6.11
CA VAL A 42 -4.76 0.15 7.37
C VAL A 42 -3.49 -0.67 7.11
N ILE A 43 -3.53 -1.61 6.18
CA ILE A 43 -2.36 -2.44 5.84
C ILE A 43 -1.23 -1.56 5.28
N SER A 44 -1.56 -0.61 4.40
CA SER A 44 -0.57 0.28 3.80
C SER A 44 0.08 1.19 4.84
N GLY A 45 -0.71 1.70 5.80
CA GLY A 45 -0.24 2.52 6.91
C GLY A 45 0.69 1.74 7.83
N TRP A 46 0.29 0.53 8.22
CA TRP A 46 1.15 -0.35 9.02
C TRP A 46 2.51 -0.60 8.33
N LEU A 47 2.49 -0.96 7.04
CA LEU A 47 3.71 -1.25 6.28
C LEU A 47 4.63 -0.02 6.14
N ILE A 48 4.05 1.16 5.93
CA ILE A 48 4.81 2.42 5.91
C ILE A 48 5.46 2.68 7.27
N SER A 49 4.67 2.62 8.35
CA SER A 49 5.16 2.86 9.71
C SER A 49 6.24 1.86 10.11
N THR A 50 6.10 0.58 9.78
CA THR A 50 7.13 -0.43 10.03
C THR A 50 8.42 -0.11 9.30
N HIS A 51 8.36 0.28 8.02
CA HIS A 51 9.56 0.67 7.27
C HIS A 51 10.25 1.91 7.86
N LEU A 52 9.47 2.92 8.28
CA LEU A 52 10.03 4.12 8.92
C LEU A 52 10.68 3.79 10.27
N MET A 53 10.03 2.95 11.08
CA MET A 53 10.57 2.52 12.38
C MET A 53 11.84 1.69 12.23
N GLN A 54 11.90 0.82 11.22
CA GLN A 54 13.11 0.07 10.87
C GLN A 54 14.24 0.99 10.42
N GLU A 55 13.97 1.99 9.58
CA GLU A 55 14.98 2.95 9.15
C GLU A 55 15.55 3.74 10.32
N ILE A 56 14.70 4.19 11.25
CA ILE A 56 15.13 4.83 12.49
C ILE A 56 15.98 3.87 13.34
N GLY A 57 15.55 2.61 13.49
CA GLY A 57 16.28 1.61 14.28
C GLY A 57 17.66 1.27 13.72
N GLU A 58 17.79 1.21 12.39
CA GLU A 58 19.06 0.89 11.71
C GLU A 58 20.01 2.09 11.58
N THR A 59 19.48 3.31 11.39
CA THR A 59 20.31 4.49 11.04
C THR A 59 20.31 5.59 12.09
N GLY A 60 19.44 5.50 13.10
CA GLY A 60 19.21 6.53 14.12
C GLY A 60 18.58 7.81 13.57
N ARG A 61 18.18 7.84 12.30
CA ARG A 61 17.66 9.01 11.58
C ARG A 61 16.53 8.58 10.66
N LEU A 62 15.77 9.55 10.18
CA LEU A 62 14.71 9.30 9.20
C LEU A 62 14.94 10.18 7.98
N ASP A 63 15.17 9.57 6.82
CA ASP A 63 15.37 10.27 5.56
C ASP A 63 14.07 10.23 4.74
N LEU A 64 13.23 11.25 4.98
CA LEU A 64 11.95 11.40 4.27
C LEU A 64 12.15 11.55 2.77
N TRP A 65 13.21 12.22 2.34
CA TRP A 65 13.49 12.43 0.92
C TRP A 65 13.74 11.10 0.22
N ARG A 66 14.60 10.27 0.80
CA ARG A 66 14.89 8.93 0.29
C ARG A 66 13.67 8.02 0.34
N PHE A 67 12.86 8.11 1.40
CA PHE A 67 11.59 7.39 1.51
C PHE A 67 10.63 7.75 0.37
N TYR A 68 10.34 9.03 0.18
CA TYR A 68 9.42 9.50 -0.87
C TYR A 68 9.99 9.26 -2.28
N ALA A 69 11.29 9.42 -2.50
CA ALA A 69 11.92 9.13 -3.79
C ALA A 69 11.76 7.66 -4.21
N ARG A 70 11.97 6.70 -3.29
CA ARG A 70 11.71 5.27 -3.53
C ARG A 70 10.24 5.01 -3.86
N ARG A 71 9.33 5.67 -3.14
CA ARG A 71 7.89 5.53 -3.33
C ARG A 71 7.44 6.11 -4.67
N ALA A 72 7.92 7.30 -5.03
CA ALA A 72 7.66 7.97 -6.29
C ALA A 72 8.11 7.12 -7.49
N ARG A 73 9.34 6.59 -7.45
CA ARG A 73 9.85 5.70 -8.52
C ARG A 73 8.97 4.45 -8.74
N ARG A 74 8.27 3.98 -7.70
CA ARG A 74 7.37 2.82 -7.78
C ARG A 74 5.94 3.18 -8.20
N LEU A 75 5.41 4.32 -7.76
CA LEU A 75 4.00 4.68 -7.95
C LEU A 75 3.76 5.62 -9.13
N LEU A 76 4.68 6.55 -9.42
CA LEU A 76 4.51 7.54 -10.48
C LEU A 76 4.35 6.92 -11.87
N PRO A 77 5.10 5.87 -12.28
CA PRO A 77 4.95 5.33 -13.63
C PRO A 77 3.51 4.86 -13.93
N ALA A 78 2.87 4.19 -12.96
CA ALA A 78 1.49 3.75 -13.10
C ALA A 78 0.49 4.92 -13.06
N ALA A 79 0.73 5.92 -12.21
CA ALA A 79 -0.13 7.10 -12.12
C ALA A 79 -0.07 7.95 -13.41
N LEU A 80 1.13 8.14 -13.97
CA LEU A 80 1.35 8.88 -15.21
C LEU A 80 0.81 8.14 -16.44
N PHE A 81 0.69 6.82 -16.41
CA PHE A 81 0.11 6.04 -17.51
C PHE A 81 -1.41 6.23 -17.63
N VAL A 82 -2.08 6.50 -16.52
CA VAL A 82 -3.55 6.63 -16.47
C VAL A 82 -4.03 8.03 -16.88
N ILE A 83 -3.14 9.02 -16.81
CA ILE A 83 -3.39 10.41 -17.23
C ILE A 83 -3.03 10.56 -18.70
#